data_AF-A0A7L9C487-F1
#
_entry.id   AF-A0A7L9C487-F1
#
_cell.length_a   1.000
_cell.length_b   1.000
_cell.length_c   1.000
_cell.angle_alpha   90.00
_cell.angle_beta   90.00
_cell.angle_gamma   90.00
#
_symmetry.space_group_name_H-M   'P 1'
#
loop_
_entity.id
_entity.type
_entity.pdbx_description
1 polymer ?
#
loop_
_entity_poly.entity_id
_entity_poly.type
_entity_poly.pdbx_seq_one_letter_code
_entity_poly.pdbx_strand_id
1 'polypeptide(L)' 'MARPLRIEYSGAYYHVINRGNAGENIFIDKLDREKFLEYLAKGVE' A
#
# COMPACT_ATOMS: atom_id res chain seq x y z
N MET A 1 -7.96 -18.09 10.50
CA MET A 1 -8.11 -17.14 11.63
C MET A 1 -8.78 -15.89 11.08
N ALA A 2 -9.85 -15.39 11.70
CA ALA A 2 -10.53 -14.19 11.23
C ALA A 2 -9.60 -12.98 11.45
N ARG A 3 -9.43 -12.13 10.43
CA ARG A 3 -8.73 -10.86 10.60
C ARG A 3 -9.62 -9.91 11.41
N PRO A 4 -9.07 -9.13 12.36
CA PRO A 4 -9.83 -8.10 13.05
C PRO A 4 -10.51 -7.14 12.08
N LEU A 5 -11.66 -6.60 12.47
CA LEU A 5 -12.36 -5.58 11.69
C LEU A 5 -11.47 -4.33 11.55
N ARG A 6 -11.38 -3.79 10.34
CA ARG A 6 -10.75 -2.48 10.11
C ARG A 6 -11.74 -1.42 10.54
N ILE A 7 -11.35 -0.62 11.53
CA ILE A 7 -12.19 0.46 12.05
C ILE A 7 -12.05 1.66 11.12
N GLU A 8 -13.16 2.23 10.69
CA GLU A 8 -13.20 3.37 9.78
C GLU A 8 -14.01 4.52 10.40
N TYR A 9 -13.43 5.72 10.41
CA TYR A 9 -14.08 6.96 10.86
C TYR A 9 -13.45 8.20 10.20
N SER A 10 -14.16 9.32 10.21
CA SER A 10 -13.70 10.56 9.59
C SER A 10 -12.43 11.09 10.26
N GLY A 11 -11.41 11.42 9.46
CA GLY A 11 -10.11 11.90 9.96
C GLY A 11 -9.20 10.80 10.55
N ALA A 12 -9.57 9.53 10.42
CA ALA A 12 -8.70 8.42 10.83
C ALA A 12 -7.42 8.39 9.99
N TYR A 13 -6.29 8.09 10.65
CA TYR A 13 -5.02 7.80 9.99
C TYR A 13 -4.78 6.30 9.97
N TYR A 14 -4.37 5.78 8.82
CA TYR A 14 -4.08 4.36 8.63
C TYR A 14 -2.59 4.15 8.38
N HIS A 15 -2.01 3.17 9.05
CA HIS A 15 -0.68 2.68 8.73
C HIS A 15 -0.81 1.61 7.63
N VAL A 16 -0.40 1.95 6.40
CA VAL A 16 -0.47 1.06 5.24
C VAL A 16 0.92 0.51 4.93
N ILE A 17 1.03 -0.81 4.78
CA ILE A 17 2.27 -1.48 4.39
C ILE A 17 2.00 -2.28 3.13
N ASN A 18 2.91 -2.17 2.16
CA ASN A 18 3.00 -3.09 1.04
C ASN A 18 4.21 -4.01 1.27
N ARG A 19 4.04 -5.32 1.10
CA ARG A 19 5.09 -6.33 1.29
C ARG A 19 5.00 -7.37 0.18
N GLY A 20 6.14 -7.73 -0.41
CA GLY A 20 6.22 -8.78 -1.41
C GLY A 20 5.88 -10.14 -0.82
N ASN A 21 5.37 -11.04 -1.67
CA ASN A 21 5.14 -12.42 -1.28
C ASN A 21 6.44 -13.03 -0.76
N ALA A 22 6.39 -13.82 0.31
CA ALA A 22 7.57 -14.41 0.95
C ALA A 22 8.71 -13.41 1.30
N GLY A 23 8.44 -12.10 1.36
CA GLY A 23 9.47 -11.08 1.59
C GLY A 23 10.30 -10.71 0.35
N GLU A 24 9.85 -11.10 -0.83
CA GLU A 24 10.47 -10.71 -2.10
C GLU A 24 10.40 -9.19 -2.34
N ASN A 25 11.23 -8.73 -3.28
CA ASN A 25 11.21 -7.35 -3.73
C ASN A 25 9.86 -7.04 -4.41
N ILE A 26 9.28 -5.90 -4.04
CA ILE A 26 8.00 -5.43 -4.60
C ILE A 26 8.24 -4.68 -5.92
N PHE A 27 9.41 -4.05 -6.06
CA PHE A 27 9.79 -3.27 -7.21
C PHE A 27 10.95 -3.93 -7.92
N ILE A 28 10.88 -3.96 -9.25
CA ILE A 28 11.93 -4.53 -10.10
C ILE A 28 13.15 -3.58 -10.13
N ASP A 29 12.88 -2.28 -10.23
CA ASP A 29 13.88 -1.23 -10.25
C ASP A 29 13.33 0.09 -9.67
N LYS A 30 14.14 1.15 -9.76
CA LYS A 30 13.77 2.49 -9.30
C LYS A 30 12.62 3.10 -10.12
N LEU A 31 12.60 2.90 -11.43
CA LEU A 31 11.59 3.48 -12.33
C LEU A 31 10.22 2.84 -12.09
N ASP A 32 10.19 1.54 -11.88
CA ASP A 32 9.00 0.78 -11.50
C ASP A 32 8.40 1.32 -10.19
N ARG A 33 9.24 1.53 -9.17
CA ARG A 33 8.83 2.18 -7.91
C ARG A 33 8.24 3.57 -8.13
N GLU A 34 8.86 4.39 -8.97
CA GLU A 34 8.38 5.76 -9.26
C GLU A 34 7.01 5.73 -9.94
N LYS A 35 6.81 4.85 -10.93
CA LYS A 35 5.51 4.66 -11.58
C LYS A 35 4.45 4.15 -10.62
N PHE A 36 4.79 3.20 -9.75
CA PHE A 36 3.86 2.72 -8.73
C PHE A 36 3.37 3.87 -7.83
N LEU A 37 4.28 4.75 -7.38
CA LEU A 37 3.91 5.90 -6.56
C LEU A 37 3.05 6.91 -7.33
N GLU A 38 3.32 7.13 -8.62
CA GLU A 38 2.48 7.97 -9.48
C GLU A 38 1.05 7.42 -9.59
N TYR A 39 0.90 6.11 -9.80
CA TYR A 39 -0.40 5.47 -9.87
C TYR A 39 -1.13 5.47 -8.53
N LEU A 40 -0.40 5.24 -7.43
CA LEU A 40 -0.96 5.32 -6.08
C LEU A 40 -1.53 6.71 -5.81
N ALA A 41 -0.80 7.77 -6.19
CA ALA A 41 -1.27 9.14 -6.04
C ALA A 41 -2.53 9.45 -6.86
N LYS A 42 -2.67 8.87 -8.07
CA LYS A 42 -3.88 9.02 -8.90
C LYS A 42 -5.12 8.35 -8.31
N GLY A 43 -4.95 7.32 -7.50
CA GLY A 43 -6.05 6.57 -6.88
C GLY A 43 -6.54 7.14 -5.54
N VAL A 44 -5.93 8.23 -5.05
CA VAL A 44 -6.40 8.94 -3.85
C VAL A 44 -7.43 9.97 -4.28
N GLU A 45 -8.70 9.59 -4.23
CA GLU A 45 -9.88 10.49 -4.30
C GLU A 45 -10.48 10.67 -2.90
#